data_AF-A0A920RV33-F1
#
_entry.id   AF-A0A920RV33-F1
#
_cell.length_a   1.000
_cell.length_b   1.000
_cell.length_c   1.000
_cell.angle_alpha   90.00
_cell.angle_beta   90.00
_cell.angle_gamma   90.00
#
_symmetry.space_group_name_H-M   'P 1'
#
loop_
_entity.id
_entity.type
_entity.pdbx_description
1 polymer ?
#
loop_
_entity_poly.entity_id
_entity_poly.type
_entity_poly.pdbx_seq_one_letter_code
_entity_poly.pdbx_strand_id
1 'polypeptide(L)' 'MIKTPEQIEKMRLAGKLASEVLEMITPLVKPGISTGELDKICHDFIVNGKMLFQLMLAIEGMKKQFVVA' A
#
# COMPACT_ATOMS: atom_id res chain seq x y z
N MET A 1 -3.59 -23.32 -3.38
CA MET A 1 -3.33 -22.55 -4.61
C MET A 1 -1.89 -22.09 -4.60
N ILE A 2 -1.11 -22.41 -5.63
CA ILE A 2 0.26 -21.91 -5.80
C ILE A 2 0.21 -20.77 -6.82
N LYS A 3 0.87 -19.65 -6.52
CA LYS A 3 0.90 -18.46 -7.39
C LYS A 3 1.82 -18.70 -8.59
N THR A 4 1.45 -18.18 -9.75
CA THR A 4 2.32 -18.21 -10.93
C THR A 4 3.50 -17.25 -10.75
N PRO A 5 4.63 -17.45 -11.47
CA PRO A 5 5.77 -16.53 -11.41
C PRO A 5 5.38 -15.07 -11.68
N GLU A 6 4.47 -14.82 -12.63
CA GLU A 6 3.97 -13.49 -12.95
C GLU A 6 3.19 -12.85 -11.80
N GLN A 7 2.37 -13.64 -11.09
CA GLN A 7 1.66 -13.18 -9.90
C GLN A 7 2.62 -12.85 -8.75
N ILE A 8 3.68 -13.63 -8.59
CA ILE A 8 4.72 -13.38 -7.59
C ILE A 8 5.44 -12.06 -7.88
N GLU A 9 5.73 -11.77 -9.15
CA GLU A 9 6.38 -10.52 -9.54
C GLU A 9 5.49 -9.30 -9.28
N LYS A 10 4.20 -9.40 -9.60
CA LYS A 10 3.21 -8.36 -9.25
C LYS A 10 3.09 -8.16 -7.74
N MET A 11 3.13 -9.24 -6.95
CA MET A 11 3.16 -9.15 -5.49
C MET A 11 4.44 -8.48 -4.95
N ARG A 12 5.60 -8.71 -5.58
CA ARG A 12 6.85 -8.02 -5.23
C ARG A 12 6.73 -6.52 -5.46
N LEU A 13 6.18 -6.11 -6.60
CA LEU A 13 5.96 -4.70 -6.91
C LEU A 13 5.00 -4.05 -5.89
N ALA A 14 3.89 -4.72 -5.58
CA ALA A 14 2.95 -4.26 -4.57
C ALA A 14 3.60 -4.15 -3.17
N GLY A 15 4.43 -5.12 -2.78
CA GLY A 15 5.18 -5.08 -1.52
C GLY A 15 6.19 -3.94 -1.46
N LYS A 16 6.87 -3.63 -2.56
CA LYS A 16 7.76 -2.47 -2.65
C LYS A 16 6.99 -1.16 -2.45
N LEU A 17 5.86 -0.98 -3.14
CA LEU A 17 5.01 0.19 -2.98
C LEU A 17 4.48 0.32 -1.54
N ALA A 18 4.11 -0.80 -0.91
CA ALA A 18 3.70 -0.80 0.49
C ALA A 18 4.85 -0.38 1.43
N SER A 19 6.10 -0.77 1.14
CA SER A 19 7.28 -0.32 1.89
C SER A 19 7.47 1.19 1.78
N GLU A 20 7.30 1.76 0.58
CA GLU A 20 7.42 3.21 0.36
C GLU A 20 6.35 3.99 1.15
N VAL A 21 5.12 3.47 1.22
CA VAL A 21 4.07 4.03 2.10
C VAL A 21 4.53 3.95 3.56
N LEU A 22 4.98 2.78 4.02
CA LEU A 22 5.41 2.57 5.41
C LEU A 22 6.57 3.50 5.82
N GLU A 23 7.54 3.73 4.94
CA GLU A 23 8.62 4.68 5.17
C GLU A 23 8.12 6.12 5.33
N MET A 24 7.09 6.51 4.56
CA MET A 24 6.46 7.82 4.64
C MET A 24 5.66 8.01 5.95
N ILE A 25 4.89 7.01 6.39
CA ILE A 25 4.09 7.09 7.64
C ILE A 25 4.94 6.94 8.91
N THR A 26 6.05 6.18 8.89
CA THR A 26 6.91 5.94 10.06
C THR A 26 7.23 7.20 10.90
N PRO A 27 7.66 8.34 10.32
CA PRO A 27 7.94 9.56 11.10
C PRO A 27 6.70 10.27 11.68
N LEU A 28 5.49 9.90 11.25
CA LEU A 28 4.22 10.48 11.67
C LEU A 28 3.58 9.68 12.83
N VAL A 29 3.96 8.42 13.01
CA VAL A 29 3.49 7.57 14.12
C VAL A 29 4.10 8.05 15.44
N LYS A 30 3.39 8.95 16.11
CA LYS A 30 3.80 9.57 17.39
C LYS A 30 2.63 9.55 18.37
N PRO A 31 2.89 9.51 19.69
CA PRO A 31 1.83 9.62 20.69
C PRO A 31 0.99 10.87 20.46
N GLY A 32 -0.34 10.71 20.39
CA GLY A 32 -1.29 11.80 20.17
C GLY A 32 -1.80 11.95 18.73
N ILE A 33 -1.24 11.23 17.74
CA ILE A 33 -1.84 11.14 16.40
C ILE A 33 -2.96 10.09 16.39
N SER A 34 -4.07 10.40 15.73
CA SER A 34 -5.14 9.43 15.57
C SER A 34 -4.86 8.48 14.40
N THR A 35 -5.35 7.25 14.50
CA THR A 35 -5.31 6.29 13.40
C THR A 35 -6.09 6.80 12.17
N GLY A 36 -7.12 7.62 12.37
CA GLY A 36 -7.87 8.26 11.29
C GLY A 36 -7.09 9.35 10.54
N GLU A 37 -6.20 10.07 11.21
CA GLU A 37 -5.29 11.01 10.53
C GLU A 37 -4.25 10.26 9.70
N LEU A 38 -3.67 9.20 10.26
CA LEU A 38 -2.75 8.32 9.54
C LEU A 38 -3.43 7.67 8.32
N ASP A 39 -4.67 7.21 8.47
CA ASP A 39 -5.47 6.64 7.37
C ASP A 39 -5.69 7.64 6.25
N LYS A 40 -6.05 8.90 6.56
CA LYS A 40 -6.19 9.97 5.57
C LYS A 40 -4.88 10.25 4.83
N ILE A 41 -3.76 10.33 5.55
CA ILE A 41 -2.45 10.58 4.95
C ILE A 41 -2.06 9.43 4.00
N CYS A 42 -2.27 8.18 4.42
CA CYS A 42 -2.06 7.01 3.58
C CYS A 42 -2.99 7.02 2.35
N HIS A 43 -4.27 7.35 2.55
CA HIS A 43 -5.25 7.46 1.47
C HIS A 43 -4.85 8.50 0.44
N ASP A 44 -4.50 9.72 0.88
CA ASP A 44 -4.08 10.81 -0.01
C ASP A 44 -2.79 10.47 -0.74
N PHE A 45 -1.84 9.83 -0.06
CA PHE A 45 -0.59 9.39 -0.67
C PHE A 45 -0.82 8.33 -1.76
N ILE A 46 -1.74 7.40 -1.52
CA ILE A 46 -2.12 6.36 -2.47
C ILE A 46 -2.94 6.95 -3.63
N VAL A 47 -3.90 7.83 -3.36
CA VAL A 47 -4.83 8.41 -4.36
C VAL A 47 -4.16 9.44 -5.26
N ASN A 48 -3.07 10.07 -4.82
CA ASN A 48 -2.24 10.89 -5.70
C ASN A 48 -1.70 10.01 -6.85
N GLY A 49 -2.24 10.24 -8.05
CA GLY A 49 -2.45 9.23 -9.09
C GLY A 49 -1.24 8.44 -9.62
N LYS A 50 -0.01 8.81 -9.28
CA LYS A 50 1.18 7.99 -9.62
C LYS A 50 1.18 6.65 -8.89
N MET A 51 0.81 6.63 -7.61
CA MET A 51 0.89 5.40 -6.82
C MET A 51 -0.34 4.53 -6.97
N LEU A 52 -1.53 5.12 -7.09
CA LEU A 52 -2.76 4.40 -7.39
C LEU A 52 -2.66 3.64 -8.72
N PHE A 53 -2.06 4.25 -9.75
CA PHE A 53 -1.88 3.62 -11.06
C PHE A 53 -0.90 2.45 -11.00
N GLN A 54 0.23 2.63 -10.32
CA GLN A 54 1.23 1.57 -10.13
C GLN A 54 0.67 0.41 -9.29
N LEU A 55 -0.07 0.73 -8.22
CA LEU A 55 -0.74 -0.28 -7.41
C LEU A 55 -1.82 -0.99 -8.23
N MET A 56 -2.69 -0.27 -8.95
CA MET A 56 -3.75 -0.86 -9.79
C MET A 56 -3.20 -1.88 -10.79
N LEU A 57 -2.12 -1.55 -11.49
CA LEU A 57 -1.45 -2.48 -12.42
C LEU A 57 -0.86 -3.71 -11.69
N ALA A 58 -0.46 -3.56 -10.42
CA ALA A 58 0.10 -4.65 -9.60
C ALA A 58 -0.96 -5.55 -8.95
N ILE A 59 -2.15 -5.03 -8.60
CA ILE A 59 -3.20 -5.78 -7.89
C ILE A 59 -4.36 -6.26 -8.77
N GLU A 60 -4.32 -6.08 -10.09
CA GLU A 60 -5.32 -6.66 -10.99
C GLU A 60 -5.43 -8.18 -10.77
N GLY A 61 -6.51 -8.61 -10.11
CA GLY A 61 -6.77 -10.01 -9.71
C GLY A 61 -6.56 -10.37 -8.23
N MET A 62 -6.09 -9.46 -7.36
CA MET A 62 -5.97 -9.72 -5.91
C MET A 62 -7.19 -9.19 -5.13
N LYS A 63 -7.84 -10.05 -4.33
CA LYS A 63 -8.92 -9.64 -3.43
C LYS A 63 -8.39 -8.56 -2.48
N LYS A 64 -8.95 -7.35 -2.56
CA LYS A 64 -8.55 -6.20 -1.73
C LYS A 64 -9.00 -6.44 -0.29
N GLN A 65 -8.04 -6.56 0.63
CA GLN A 65 -8.29 -6.37 2.05
C GLN A 65 -7.15 -5.53 2.61
N PHE A 66 -7.44 -4.25 2.88
CA PHE A 66 -6.56 -3.39 3.65
C PHE A 66 -6.60 -3.91 5.09
N VAL A 67 -5.49 -4.49 5.55
CA VAL A 67 -5.24 -4.73 6.98
C VAL A 67 -4.16 -3.73 7.36
N VAL A 68 -4.55 -2.72 8.13
CA VAL A 68 -3.58 -1.93 8.89
C VAL A 68 -3.08 -2.87 9.98
N ALA A 69 -1.87 -3.39 9.81
CA ALA A 69 -1.18 -4.23 10.79
C ALA A 69 -0.21 -3.38 11.60
#